data_AF-A0A3C1RFG5-F1
#
_entry.id   AF-A0A3C1RFG5-F1
#
_cell.length_a   1.000
_cell.length_b   1.000
_cell.length_c   1.000
_cell.angle_alpha   90.00
_cell.angle_beta   90.00
_cell.angle_gamma   90.00
#
_symmetry.space_group_name_H-M   'P 1'
#
loop_
_entity.id
_entity.type
_entity.pdbx_description
1 polymer ?
#
loop_
_entity_poly.entity_id
_entity_poly.type
_entity_poly.pdbx_seq_one_letter_code
_entity_poly.pdbx_strand_id
1 'polypeptide(L)'
;MIKTISAIALAQFLSLVKELKEFKSKTGNLYTIVSLDGYNLSFIRESTNVEWEMDLRKVHLAYVELSDFKTISFKPYVPRRQSPALGLLLSLKLLKN
;
A
#
# COMPACT_ATOMS: atom_id res chain seq x y z
N MET A 1 10.42 -5.23 -10.12
CA MET A 1 9.47 -5.73 -9.12
C MET A 1 8.45 -6.58 -9.84
N ILE A 2 8.23 -7.79 -9.33
CA ILE A 2 7.32 -8.77 -9.90
C ILE A 2 6.19 -9.06 -8.91
N LYS A 3 5.00 -9.37 -9.43
CA LYS A 3 3.90 -9.89 -8.62
C LYS A 3 4.29 -11.27 -8.08
N THR A 4 4.02 -11.49 -6.81
CA THR A 4 4.14 -12.82 -6.19
C THR A 4 2.86 -13.63 -6.35
N ILE A 5 1.71 -12.95 -6.47
CA ILE A 5 0.39 -13.52 -6.69
C ILE A 5 -0.23 -12.85 -7.93
N SER A 6 -0.66 -13.62 -8.92
CA SER A 6 -1.18 -13.06 -10.18
C SER A 6 -2.51 -12.35 -10.01
N ALA A 7 -3.38 -12.85 -9.13
CA ALA A 7 -4.68 -12.28 -8.82
C ALA A 7 -5.02 -12.44 -7.33
N ILE A 8 -5.47 -11.36 -6.70
CA ILE A 8 -5.97 -11.36 -5.32
C ILE A 8 -7.32 -10.64 -5.31
N ALA A 9 -8.33 -11.22 -4.65
CA ALA A 9 -9.62 -10.56 -4.49
C ALA A 9 -9.51 -9.40 -3.48
N LEU A 10 -10.32 -8.34 -3.64
CA LEU A 10 -10.31 -7.19 -2.74
C LEU A 10 -10.51 -7.61 -1.27
N ALA A 11 -11.43 -8.54 -0.99
CA ALA A 11 -11.67 -9.04 0.37
C ALA A 11 -10.42 -9.68 0.98
N GLN A 12 -9.69 -10.50 0.21
CA GLN A 12 -8.44 -11.11 0.66
C GLN A 12 -7.35 -10.06 0.88
N PHE A 13 -7.24 -9.08 -0.02
CA PHE A 13 -6.32 -7.96 0.14
C PHE A 13 -6.57 -7.19 1.44
N LEU A 14 -7.83 -6.89 1.75
CA LEU A 14 -8.20 -6.20 2.99
C LEU A 14 -7.91 -7.05 4.23
N SER A 15 -8.15 -8.37 4.18
CA SER A 15 -7.77 -9.27 5.27
C SER A 15 -6.27 -9.23 5.55
N LEU A 16 -5.43 -9.21 4.51
CA LEU A 16 -3.98 -9.12 4.70
C LEU A 16 -3.56 -7.76 5.33
N VAL A 17 -4.22 -6.66 4.93
CA VAL A 17 -3.93 -5.34 5.50
C VAL A 17 -4.32 -5.25 6.98
N LYS A 18 -5.42 -5.89 7.39
CA LYS A 18 -5.89 -5.90 8.79
C LYS A 18 -4.87 -6.49 9.78
N GLU A 19 -4.04 -7.42 9.32
CA GLU A 19 -3.00 -8.05 10.15
C GLU A 19 -1.75 -7.16 10.31
N LEU A 20 -1.62 -6.08 9.55
CA LEU A 20 -0.50 -5.15 9.66
C LEU A 20 -0.74 -4.12 10.77
N LYS A 21 0.30 -3.88 11.56
CA LYS A 21 0.39 -2.74 12.48
C LYS A 21 1.26 -1.61 11.93
N GLU A 22 2.21 -1.97 11.08
CA GLU A 22 3.16 -1.05 10.46
C GLU A 22 3.59 -1.57 9.09
N PHE A 23 4.11 -0.68 8.26
CA PHE A 23 4.71 -1.02 6.97
C PHE A 23 5.82 -0.02 6.61
N LYS A 24 6.67 -0.38 5.65
CA LYS A 24 7.80 0.47 5.23
C LYS A 24 7.70 0.80 3.75
N SER A 25 8.06 2.03 3.38
CA SER A 25 8.31 2.37 1.97
C SER A 25 9.47 1.55 1.42
N LYS A 26 9.59 1.49 0.08
CA LYS A 26 10.74 0.90 -0.60
C LYS A 26 12.10 1.44 -0.10
N THR A 27 12.14 2.71 0.31
CA THR A 27 13.37 3.38 0.79
C THR A 27 13.52 3.35 2.32
N GLY A 28 12.66 2.62 3.04
CA GLY A 28 12.81 2.40 4.48
C GLY A 28 12.06 3.37 5.41
N ASN A 29 11.36 4.38 4.89
CA ASN A 29 10.47 5.21 5.75
C ASN A 29 9.40 4.31 6.40
N LEU A 30 9.26 4.40 7.71
CA LEU A 30 8.29 3.66 8.51
C LEU A 30 6.94 4.39 8.56
N TYR A 31 5.87 3.61 8.44
CA TYR A 31 4.49 4.04 8.60
C TYR A 31 3.80 3.17 9.63
N THR A 32 3.17 3.80 10.61
CA THR A 32 2.38 3.13 11.66
C THR A 32 0.91 3.25 11.33
N ILE A 33 0.19 2.14 11.31
CA ILE A 33 -1.25 2.12 11.01
C ILE A 33 -2.02 2.62 12.23
N VAL A 34 -2.92 3.58 11.99
CA VAL A 34 -3.78 4.19 13.01
C VAL A 34 -5.14 3.51 13.03
N SER A 35 -5.79 3.43 11.87
CA SER A 35 -7.11 2.80 11.71
C SER A 35 -7.32 2.26 10.30
N LEU A 36 -8.28 1.35 10.18
CA LEU A 36 -8.83 0.90 8.91
C LEU A 36 -10.35 1.01 8.96
N ASP A 37 -10.88 2.08 8.40
CA ASP A 37 -12.30 2.40 8.40
C ASP A 37 -12.90 2.07 7.02
N GLY A 38 -13.47 0.87 6.93
CA GLY A 38 -13.95 0.30 5.67
C GLY A 38 -12.80 0.05 4.68
N TYR A 39 -12.61 0.98 3.75
CA TYR A 39 -11.55 0.92 2.73
C TYR A 39 -10.45 1.96 2.94
N ASN A 40 -10.62 2.85 3.91
CA ASN A 40 -9.68 3.93 4.13
C ASN A 40 -8.69 3.53 5.21
N LEU A 41 -7.41 3.48 4.85
CA LEU A 41 -6.32 3.19 5.76
C LEU A 41 -5.66 4.49 6.20
N SER A 42 -5.75 4.79 7.49
CA SER A 42 -5.07 5.92 8.14
C SER A 42 -3.75 5.46 8.75
N PHE A 43 -2.69 6.23 8.56
CA PHE A 43 -1.35 5.89 9.01
C PHE A 43 -0.47 7.13 9.23
N ILE A 44 0.43 7.06 10.20
CA ILE A 44 1.39 8.11 10.51
C ILE A 44 2.71 7.79 9.83
N ARG A 45 3.33 8.77 9.17
CA ARG A 45 4.72 8.69 8.75
C ARG A 45 5.63 9.13 9.89
N GLU A 46 6.28 8.18 10.54
CA GLU A 46 7.09 8.37 11.75
C GLU A 46 8.11 9.51 11.60
N SER A 47 8.82 9.58 10.47
CA SER A 47 9.87 10.59 10.24
C SER A 47 9.37 12.03 10.24
N THR A 48 8.07 12.24 9.98
CA THR A 48 7.46 13.57 9.90
C THR A 48 6.37 13.79 10.94
N ASN A 49 5.95 12.72 11.63
CA ASN A 49 4.78 12.68 12.50
C ASN A 49 3.49 13.25 11.86
N VAL A 50 3.37 13.10 10.54
CA VAL A 50 2.20 13.55 9.78
C VAL A 50 1.33 12.33 9.50
N GLU A 51 0.04 12.46 9.78
CA GLU A 51 -0.97 11.48 9.46
C GLU A 51 -1.43 11.60 7.99
N TRP A 52 -1.60 10.46 7.36
CA TRP A 52 -2.05 10.31 5.99
C TRP A 52 -3.11 9.24 5.91
N GLU A 53 -3.93 9.32 4.87
CA GLU A 53 -4.98 8.35 4.59
C GLU A 53 -4.87 7.87 3.16
N MET A 54 -5.15 6.60 2.86
CA MET A 54 -5.26 6.08 1.50
C MET A 54 -6.44 5.14 1.29
N ASP A 55 -7.11 5.24 0.14
CA ASP A 55 -8.17 4.32 -0.27
C ASP A 55 -7.57 3.00 -0.80
N LEU A 56 -7.78 1.93 -0.04
CA LEU A 56 -7.28 0.59 -0.35
C LEU A 56 -7.87 -0.01 -1.63
N ARG A 57 -9.05 0.43 -2.07
CA ARG A 57 -9.60 0.01 -3.37
C ARG A 57 -8.75 0.53 -4.51
N LYS A 58 -8.21 1.76 -4.39
CA LYS A 58 -7.31 2.35 -5.39
C LYS A 58 -5.95 1.68 -5.39
N VAL A 59 -5.44 1.30 -4.21
CA VAL A 59 -4.19 0.52 -4.11
C VAL A 59 -4.36 -0.87 -4.72
N HIS A 60 -5.46 -1.56 -4.40
CA HIS A 60 -5.79 -2.86 -4.99
C HIS A 60 -5.96 -2.77 -6.51
N LEU A 61 -6.68 -1.76 -7.01
CA LEU A 61 -6.84 -1.54 -8.45
C LEU A 61 -5.48 -1.32 -9.13
N ALA A 62 -4.61 -0.50 -8.55
CA ALA A 62 -3.25 -0.31 -9.05
C ALA A 62 -2.48 -1.65 -9.08
N TYR A 63 -2.64 -2.49 -8.05
CA TYR A 63 -2.04 -3.82 -8.05
C TYR A 63 -2.55 -4.69 -9.19
N VAL A 64 -3.86 -4.66 -9.49
CA VAL A 64 -4.44 -5.44 -10.58
C VAL A 64 -3.95 -4.95 -11.95
N GLU A 65 -4.07 -3.64 -12.20
CA GLU A 65 -3.90 -3.05 -13.54
C GLU A 65 -2.45 -2.78 -13.93
N LEU A 66 -1.56 -2.50 -12.96
CA LEU A 66 -0.16 -2.21 -13.28
C LEU A 66 0.61 -3.46 -13.68
N SER A 67 1.37 -3.33 -14.76
CA SER A 67 2.39 -4.29 -15.21
C SER A 67 3.79 -3.93 -14.70
N ASP A 68 4.08 -2.64 -14.49
CA ASP A 68 5.35 -2.14 -13.94
C ASP A 68 5.14 -1.38 -12.62
N PHE A 69 5.68 -1.93 -11.54
CA PHE A 69 5.53 -1.46 -10.17
C PHE A 69 6.62 -0.46 -9.78
N LYS A 70 6.67 0.70 -10.42
CA LYS A 70 7.47 1.84 -9.98
C LYS A 70 6.62 2.78 -9.15
N THR A 71 7.23 3.54 -8.23
CA THR A 71 6.52 4.55 -7.43
C THR A 71 5.69 5.48 -8.30
N ILE A 72 6.25 5.96 -9.43
CA ILE A 72 5.53 6.87 -10.33
C ILE A 72 4.27 6.25 -10.95
N SER A 73 4.26 4.93 -11.16
CA SER A 73 3.12 4.19 -11.74
C SER A 73 1.86 4.28 -10.89
N PHE A 74 1.99 4.52 -9.57
CA PHE A 74 0.86 4.64 -8.65
C PHE A 74 0.19 6.02 -8.69
N LYS A 75 0.81 7.03 -9.34
CA LYS A 75 0.31 8.41 -9.34
C LYS A 75 -1.16 8.56 -9.82
N PRO A 76 -1.63 7.83 -10.85
CA PRO A 76 -3.03 7.91 -11.29
C PRO A 76 -4.04 7.36 -10.27
N TYR A 77 -3.60 6.45 -9.39
CA TYR A 77 -4.48 5.74 -8.46
C TYR A 77 -4.51 6.39 -7.08
N VAL A 78 -3.33 6.78 -6.58
CA VAL A 78 -3.12 7.27 -5.20
C VAL A 78 -2.20 8.49 -5.20
N PRO A 79 -2.70 9.66 -5.67
CA PRO A 79 -1.89 10.85 -5.78
C PRO A 79 -1.35 11.28 -4.42
N ARG A 80 -0.05 11.63 -4.39
CA ARG A 80 0.76 12.00 -3.21
C ARG A 80 1.03 10.86 -2.22
N ARG A 81 0.49 9.66 -2.45
CA ARG A 81 0.64 8.47 -1.59
C ARG A 81 1.27 7.30 -2.33
N GLN A 82 2.03 7.60 -3.39
CA GLN A 82 2.61 6.57 -4.24
C GLN A 82 3.63 5.70 -3.52
N SER A 83 4.51 6.34 -2.73
CA SER A 83 5.54 5.65 -1.95
C SER A 83 4.96 4.75 -0.85
N PRO A 84 4.01 5.22 -0.02
CA PRO A 84 3.37 4.35 0.96
C PRO A 84 2.54 3.24 0.31
N ALA A 85 1.83 3.48 -0.80
CA ALA A 85 1.09 2.43 -1.49
C ALA A 85 1.99 1.30 -2.01
N LEU A 86 3.12 1.65 -2.63
CA LEU A 86 4.12 0.66 -3.04
C LEU A 86 4.70 -0.08 -1.83
N GLY A 87 5.01 0.64 -0.75
CA GLY A 87 5.51 0.07 0.50
C GLY A 87 4.54 -0.94 1.11
N LEU A 88 3.25 -0.61 1.13
CA LEU A 88 2.19 -1.51 1.62
C LEU A 88 2.19 -2.82 0.85
N LEU A 89 2.21 -2.78 -0.49
CA LEU A 89 2.22 -3.99 -1.32
C LEU A 89 3.48 -4.86 -1.10
N LEU A 90 4.63 -4.24 -0.85
CA LEU A 90 5.86 -4.94 -0.49
C LEU A 90 5.74 -5.60 0.90
N SER A 91 5.22 -4.89 1.89
CA SER A 91 5.00 -5.41 3.26
C SER A 91 3.99 -6.56 3.29
N LEU A 92 2.97 -6.53 2.44
CA LEU A 92 2.01 -7.63 2.25
C LEU A 92 2.58 -8.81 1.45
N LYS A 93 3.85 -8.73 1.01
CA LYS A 93 4.52 -9.72 0.16
C LYS A 93 3.80 -9.98 -1.17
N LEU A 94 3.05 -9.01 -1.67
CA LEU A 94 2.36 -9.07 -2.98
C LEU A 94 3.29 -8.69 -4.13
N LEU A 95 4.40 -8.02 -3.81
CA LEU A 95 5.47 -7.67 -4.72
C LEU A 95 6.81 -8.15 -4.15
N LYS A 96 7.73 -8.57 -5.03
CA LYS A 96 9.13 -8.86 -4.71
C LYS A 96 10.05 -8.10 -5.65
N ASN A 97 11.22 -7.70 -5.15
CA ASN A 97 12.29 -7.14 -5.98
C ASN A 97 12.81 -8.17 -6.96
#